data_AF-A0A8T4ZB04-F1
#
_entry.id   AF-A0A8T4ZB04-F1
#
_cell.length_a   1.000
_cell.length_b   1.000
_cell.length_c   1.000
_cell.angle_alpha   90.00
_cell.angle_beta   90.00
_cell.angle_gamma   90.00
#
_symmetry.space_group_name_H-M   'P 1'
#
loop_
_entity.id
_entity.type
_entity.pdbx_description
1 polymer ?
#
loop_
_entity_poly.entity_id
_entity_poly.type
_entity_poly.pdbx_seq_one_letter_code
_entity_poly.pdbx_strand_id
1 'polypeptide(L)'
;MDLSQNISSSIDYVRGLFTDLGRLVILIILNIIPIVNLIIVGYMAKTVKETPASESPPRLEGYGGLWMDGLKVAVASIIYMIIPLILVILGVFSIFMPMMPRRIIGLTPISLGLGFALMIVGVILSFVIAIIMVMAIVHMVKTESFAKAFEIGEILRIINMIGWGKYILWLIAMFILAIIVGA
;
A
#
# COMPACT_ATOMS: atom_id res chain seq x y z
N MET A 1 4.67 21.90 -2.30
CA MET A 1 4.79 20.74 -3.19
C MET A 1 4.55 21.25 -4.59
N ASP A 2 5.62 21.45 -5.36
CA ASP A 2 5.49 21.69 -6.80
C ASP A 2 5.42 20.33 -7.49
N LEU A 3 4.27 20.01 -8.07
CA LEU A 3 4.01 18.70 -8.66
C LEU A 3 4.92 18.47 -9.88
N SER A 4 5.17 19.53 -10.66
CA SER A 4 6.02 19.46 -11.86
C SER A 4 7.45 19.09 -11.48
N GLN A 5 7.99 19.76 -10.47
CA GLN A 5 9.35 19.50 -9.97
C GLN A 5 9.48 18.07 -9.42
N ASN A 6 8.52 17.62 -8.60
CA ASN A 6 8.54 16.27 -8.04
C ASN A 6 8.49 15.18 -9.12
N ILE A 7 7.68 15.38 -10.18
CA ILE A 7 7.60 14.43 -11.30
C ILE A 7 8.92 14.40 -12.07
N SER A 8 9.49 15.57 -12.41
CA SER A 8 10.78 15.65 -13.12
C SER A 8 11.89 14.93 -12.33
N SER A 9 12.03 15.24 -11.03
CA SER A 9 13.03 14.60 -10.18
C SER A 9 12.80 13.09 -10.04
N SER A 10 11.55 12.62 -10.02
CA SER A 10 11.24 11.19 -9.98
C SER A 10 11.61 10.48 -11.28
N ILE A 11 11.43 11.12 -12.43
CA ILE A 11 11.83 10.57 -13.75
C ILE A 11 13.36 10.44 -13.81
N ASP A 12 14.09 11.48 -13.40
CA ASP A 12 15.55 11.45 -13.39
C ASP A 12 16.08 10.42 -12.39
N TYR A 13 15.42 10.25 -11.25
CA TYR A 13 15.71 9.18 -10.29
C TYR A 13 15.54 7.79 -10.90
N VAL A 14 14.44 7.55 -11.63
CA VAL A 14 14.17 6.27 -12.31
C VAL A 14 15.17 6.00 -13.43
N ARG A 15 15.64 7.02 -14.15
CA ARG A 15 16.73 6.87 -15.15
C ARG A 15 18.01 6.31 -14.51
N GLY A 16 18.30 6.69 -13.28
CA GLY A 16 19.40 6.13 -12.49
C GLY A 16 19.30 4.60 -12.33
N LEU A 17 18.10 4.01 -12.37
CA LEU A 17 17.88 2.57 -12.25
C LEU A 17 18.39 1.79 -13.49
N PHE A 18 18.37 2.43 -14.67
CA PHE A 18 18.83 1.83 -15.93
C PHE A 18 20.35 1.89 -16.11
N THR A 19 21.06 2.61 -15.24
CA THR A 19 22.53 2.65 -15.28
C THR A 19 23.16 1.34 -14.79
N ASP A 20 22.46 0.61 -13.91
CA ASP A 20 22.84 -0.72 -13.44
C ASP A 20 21.80 -1.75 -13.88
N LEU A 21 21.99 -2.26 -15.11
CA LEU A 21 21.11 -3.26 -15.71
C LEU A 21 21.09 -4.58 -14.94
N GLY A 22 22.17 -4.93 -14.23
CA GLY A 22 22.22 -6.14 -13.41
C GLY A 22 21.20 -6.07 -12.28
N ARG A 23 21.16 -4.93 -11.61
CA ARG A 23 20.15 -4.62 -10.58
C ARG A 23 18.72 -4.65 -11.12
N LEU A 24 18.47 -4.08 -12.31
CA LEU A 24 17.15 -4.10 -12.92
C LEU A 24 16.69 -5.54 -13.23
N VAL A 25 17.57 -6.35 -13.82
CA VAL A 25 17.28 -7.76 -14.13
C VAL A 25 16.97 -8.56 -12.87
N ILE A 26 17.72 -8.35 -11.79
CA ILE A 26 17.46 -9.00 -10.50
C ILE A 26 16.06 -8.63 -10.01
N LEU A 27 15.67 -7.34 -9.98
CA LEU A 27 14.33 -6.93 -9.56
C LEU A 27 13.21 -7.60 -10.36
N ILE A 28 13.39 -7.74 -11.68
CA ILE A 28 12.43 -8.41 -12.56
C ILE A 28 12.31 -9.90 -12.17
N ILE A 29 13.43 -10.60 -11.97
CA ILE A 29 13.43 -12.01 -11.58
C ILE A 29 12.79 -12.20 -10.21
N LEU A 30 13.13 -11.35 -9.23
CA LEU A 30 12.54 -11.38 -7.90
C LEU A 30 11.02 -11.19 -7.94
N ASN A 31 10.49 -10.49 -8.94
CA ASN A 31 9.06 -10.21 -9.06
C ASN A 31 8.23 -11.45 -9.42
N ILE A 32 8.85 -12.44 -10.05
CA ILE A 32 8.19 -13.67 -10.50
C ILE A 32 7.83 -14.58 -9.31
N ILE A 33 8.61 -14.53 -8.21
CA ILE A 33 8.42 -15.43 -7.06
C ILE A 33 7.65 -14.69 -5.95
N PRO A 34 6.41 -15.09 -5.60
CA PRO A 34 5.55 -14.31 -4.69
C PRO A 34 6.14 -14.04 -3.30
N ILE A 35 6.89 -14.97 -2.72
CA ILE A 35 7.53 -14.81 -1.40
C ILE A 35 8.71 -13.82 -1.47
N VAL A 36 9.33 -13.69 -2.63
CA VAL A 36 10.49 -12.83 -2.88
C VAL A 36 10.06 -11.40 -3.21
N ASN A 37 8.79 -11.17 -3.54
CA ASN A 37 8.21 -9.83 -3.67
C ASN A 37 8.38 -8.95 -2.41
N LEU A 38 8.54 -9.55 -1.23
CA LEU A 38 8.86 -8.78 -0.02
C LEU A 38 10.19 -8.03 -0.15
N ILE A 39 11.17 -8.57 -0.87
CA ILE A 39 12.43 -7.87 -1.14
C ILE A 39 12.17 -6.60 -1.95
N ILE A 40 11.26 -6.66 -2.92
CA ILE A 40 10.88 -5.51 -3.74
C ILE A 40 10.17 -4.46 -2.90
N VAL A 41 9.23 -4.86 -2.04
CA VAL A 41 8.54 -3.95 -1.11
C VAL A 41 9.52 -3.32 -0.13
N GLY A 42 10.47 -4.08 0.39
CA GLY A 42 11.52 -3.54 1.26
C GLY A 42 12.48 -2.61 0.53
N TYR A 43 12.75 -2.88 -0.74
CA TYR A 43 13.52 -1.99 -1.59
C TYR A 43 12.76 -0.68 -1.88
N MET A 44 11.43 -0.72 -2.06
CA MET A 44 10.58 0.48 -2.10
C MET A 44 10.63 1.25 -0.78
N ALA A 45 10.60 0.56 0.37
CA ALA A 45 10.76 1.19 1.68
C ALA A 45 12.14 1.86 1.81
N LYS A 46 13.21 1.19 1.40
CA LYS A 46 14.57 1.77 1.38
C LYS A 46 14.64 3.02 0.49
N THR A 47 13.96 3.02 -0.65
CA THR A 47 13.84 4.18 -1.54
C THR A 47 13.16 5.36 -0.82
N VAL A 48 12.00 5.11 -0.20
CA VAL A 48 11.30 6.13 0.61
C VAL A 48 12.18 6.64 1.75
N LYS A 49 12.96 5.76 2.39
CA LYS A 49 13.86 6.12 3.47
C LYS A 49 14.96 7.08 3.02
N GLU A 50 15.61 6.81 1.88
CA GLU A 50 16.74 7.59 1.38
C GLU A 50 16.35 8.88 0.63
N THR A 51 15.14 8.99 0.08
CA THR A 51 14.67 10.22 -0.58
C THR A 51 14.19 11.27 0.41
N PRO A 52 14.52 12.58 0.30
CA PRO A 52 15.22 13.23 -0.82
C PRO A 52 16.74 13.36 -0.61
N ALA A 53 17.33 12.70 0.37
CA ALA A 53 18.76 12.85 0.69
C ALA A 53 19.67 12.21 -0.36
N SER A 54 19.20 11.21 -1.09
CA SER A 54 19.88 10.62 -2.26
C SER A 54 19.11 10.91 -3.55
N GLU A 55 19.82 11.42 -4.56
CA GLU A 55 19.32 11.61 -5.93
C GLU A 55 19.46 10.33 -6.79
N SER A 56 20.06 9.27 -6.25
CA SER A 56 20.25 8.00 -6.95
C SER A 56 19.52 6.85 -6.26
N PRO A 57 19.00 5.87 -7.04
CA PRO A 57 18.35 4.68 -6.49
C PRO A 57 19.26 3.86 -5.54
N PRO A 58 18.77 3.34 -4.40
CA PRO A 58 19.60 2.71 -3.36
C PRO A 58 20.21 1.39 -3.85
N ARG A 59 21.47 1.05 -3.61
CA ARG A 59 22.01 -0.24 -4.09
C ARG A 59 21.20 -1.45 -3.59
N LEU A 60 21.05 -2.47 -4.45
CA LEU A 60 20.41 -3.76 -4.15
C LEU A 60 21.38 -4.67 -3.38
N GLU A 61 21.52 -4.36 -2.11
CA GLU A 61 22.39 -5.06 -1.18
C GLU A 61 21.62 -5.38 0.09
N GLY A 62 22.08 -6.38 0.84
CA GLY A 62 21.46 -6.75 2.12
C GLY A 62 20.04 -7.31 1.96
N TYR A 63 19.87 -8.30 1.06
CA TYR A 63 18.58 -8.93 0.75
C TYR A 63 17.77 -9.35 1.99
N GLY A 64 18.42 -9.81 3.06
CA GLY A 64 17.73 -10.15 4.32
C GLY A 64 17.10 -8.94 5.03
N GLY A 65 17.79 -7.79 5.01
CA GLY A 65 17.24 -6.53 5.55
C GLY A 65 16.07 -6.02 4.71
N LEU A 66 16.22 -6.05 3.38
CA LEU A 66 15.13 -5.72 2.45
C LEU A 66 13.91 -6.62 2.68
N TRP A 67 14.12 -7.93 2.82
CA TRP A 67 13.02 -8.85 3.10
C TRP A 67 12.31 -8.52 4.41
N MET A 68 13.07 -8.23 5.47
CA MET A 68 12.52 -7.86 6.79
C MET A 68 11.71 -6.56 6.73
N ASP A 69 12.22 -5.54 6.05
CA ASP A 69 11.51 -4.27 5.88
C ASP A 69 10.26 -4.42 5.02
N GLY A 70 10.33 -5.23 3.96
CA GLY A 70 9.16 -5.60 3.17
C GLY A 70 8.11 -6.35 3.98
N LEU A 71 8.53 -7.26 4.86
CA LEU A 71 7.63 -7.98 5.76
C LEU A 71 6.93 -7.01 6.73
N LYS A 72 7.65 -6.05 7.32
CA LYS A 72 7.04 -5.01 8.17
C LYS A 72 5.97 -4.23 7.42
N VAL A 73 6.27 -3.78 6.20
CA VAL A 73 5.29 -3.06 5.36
C VAL A 73 4.08 -3.95 5.07
N ALA A 74 4.28 -5.19 4.65
CA ALA A 74 3.19 -6.12 4.34
C ALA A 74 2.30 -6.40 5.56
N VAL A 75 2.90 -6.65 6.73
CA VAL A 75 2.17 -6.88 7.98
C VAL A 75 1.40 -5.63 8.40
N ALA A 76 2.00 -4.44 8.31
CA ALA A 76 1.29 -3.19 8.58
C ALA A 76 0.09 -3.00 7.65
N SER A 77 0.27 -3.21 6.35
CA SER A 77 -0.82 -3.11 5.37
C SER A 77 -1.94 -4.10 5.64
N ILE A 78 -1.62 -5.34 6.02
CA ILE A 78 -2.61 -6.34 6.41
C ILE A 78 -3.39 -5.84 7.62
N ILE A 79 -2.72 -5.39 8.69
CA ILE A 79 -3.38 -4.90 9.91
C ILE A 79 -4.36 -3.78 9.61
N TYR A 80 -3.96 -2.81 8.78
CA TYR A 80 -4.83 -1.71 8.34
C TYR A 80 -6.08 -2.23 7.59
N MET A 81 -5.94 -3.27 6.77
CA MET A 81 -6.99 -3.78 5.91
C MET A 81 -7.87 -4.87 6.54
N ILE A 82 -7.56 -5.38 7.74
CA ILE A 82 -8.35 -6.43 8.42
C ILE A 82 -9.81 -6.02 8.57
N ILE A 83 -10.09 -4.84 9.13
CA ILE A 83 -11.46 -4.41 9.43
C ILE A 83 -12.28 -4.23 8.14
N PRO A 84 -11.82 -3.46 7.13
CA PRO A 84 -12.52 -3.38 5.86
C PRO A 84 -12.75 -4.73 5.20
N LEU A 85 -11.73 -5.60 5.22
CA LEU A 85 -11.81 -6.91 4.57
C LEU A 85 -12.85 -7.80 5.24
N ILE A 86 -12.95 -7.80 6.57
CA ILE A 86 -13.99 -8.53 7.30
C ILE A 86 -15.38 -8.05 6.85
N LEU A 87 -15.61 -6.73 6.77
CA LEU A 87 -16.90 -6.18 6.33
C LEU A 87 -17.26 -6.62 4.91
N VAL A 88 -16.29 -6.59 3.99
CA VAL A 88 -16.48 -7.04 2.60
C VAL A 88 -16.76 -8.54 2.56
N ILE A 89 -15.99 -9.36 3.28
CA ILE A 89 -16.20 -10.82 3.34
C ILE A 89 -17.58 -11.15 3.89
N LEU A 90 -18.01 -10.50 4.99
CA LEU A 90 -19.34 -10.70 5.57
C LEU A 90 -20.44 -10.26 4.60
N GLY A 91 -20.25 -9.14 3.90
CA GLY A 91 -21.17 -8.66 2.87
C GLY A 91 -21.32 -9.65 1.71
N VAL A 92 -20.20 -10.10 1.14
CA VAL A 92 -20.16 -11.11 0.06
C VAL A 92 -20.79 -12.41 0.53
N PHE A 93 -20.39 -12.92 1.69
CA PHE A 93 -20.93 -14.15 2.26
C PHE A 93 -22.46 -14.05 2.41
N SER A 94 -22.97 -12.93 2.94
CA SER A 94 -24.41 -12.69 3.07
C SER A 94 -25.16 -12.66 1.73
N ILE A 95 -24.54 -12.19 0.65
CA ILE A 95 -25.16 -12.11 -0.68
C ILE A 95 -25.25 -13.51 -1.32
N PHE A 96 -24.19 -14.33 -1.20
CA PHE A 96 -24.12 -15.64 -1.85
C PHE A 96 -24.70 -16.79 -1.03
N MET A 97 -24.83 -16.63 0.29
CA MET A 97 -25.33 -17.67 1.19
C MET A 97 -26.75 -18.19 0.83
N PRO A 98 -27.73 -17.35 0.42
CA PRO A 98 -29.03 -17.85 -0.05
C PRO A 98 -28.98 -18.73 -1.31
N MET A 99 -27.89 -18.65 -2.09
CA MET A 99 -27.68 -19.46 -3.30
C MET A 99 -27.01 -20.81 -2.99
N MET A 100 -26.52 -21.02 -1.77
CA MET A 100 -25.86 -22.26 -1.36
C MET A 100 -26.88 -23.34 -0.91
N PRO A 101 -26.60 -24.63 -1.13
CA PRO A 101 -27.45 -25.71 -0.65
C PRO A 101 -27.62 -25.65 0.88
N ARG A 102 -28.87 -25.61 1.36
CA ARG A 102 -29.23 -25.51 2.79
C ARG A 102 -28.68 -26.63 3.68
N ARG A 103 -28.11 -27.70 3.10
CA ARG A 103 -27.47 -28.81 3.83
C ARG A 103 -26.09 -28.47 4.40
N ILE A 104 -25.51 -27.33 4.01
CA ILE A 104 -24.11 -26.97 4.32
C ILE A 104 -24.00 -26.00 5.52
N ILE A 105 -25.01 -25.16 5.79
CA ILE A 105 -24.87 -24.02 6.72
C ILE A 105 -26.09 -23.91 7.63
N GLY A 106 -25.90 -24.16 8.94
CA GLY A 106 -26.91 -24.01 10.00
C GLY A 106 -27.03 -22.58 10.57
N LEU A 107 -26.52 -21.58 9.86
CA LEU A 107 -26.58 -20.17 10.25
C LEU A 107 -27.85 -19.52 9.70
N THR A 108 -28.41 -18.58 10.45
CA THR A 108 -29.52 -17.74 9.98
C THR A 108 -29.07 -16.86 8.81
N PRO A 109 -29.80 -16.83 7.67
CA PRO A 109 -29.45 -15.96 6.55
C PRO A 109 -29.46 -14.49 6.99
N ILE A 110 -28.33 -13.82 6.84
CA ILE A 110 -28.28 -12.37 6.90
C ILE A 110 -29.07 -11.84 5.68
N SER A 111 -29.91 -10.82 5.88
CA SER A 111 -30.75 -10.30 4.80
C SER A 111 -29.90 -9.75 3.65
N LEU A 112 -30.32 -9.98 2.39
CA LEU A 112 -29.60 -9.50 1.20
C LEU A 112 -29.30 -7.99 1.27
N GLY A 113 -30.24 -7.19 1.79
CA GLY A 113 -30.06 -5.75 1.97
C GLY A 113 -28.93 -5.40 2.94
N LEU A 114 -28.77 -6.17 4.04
CA LEU A 114 -27.66 -5.98 4.97
C LEU A 114 -26.32 -6.43 4.34
N GLY A 115 -26.32 -7.49 3.53
CA GLY A 115 -25.14 -7.92 2.78
C GLY A 115 -24.58 -6.84 1.86
N PHE A 116 -25.44 -6.20 1.05
CA PHE A 116 -25.03 -5.07 0.21
C PHE A 116 -24.56 -3.87 1.03
N ALA A 117 -25.24 -3.53 2.13
CA ALA A 117 -24.83 -2.44 3.00
C ALA A 117 -23.42 -2.67 3.59
N LEU A 118 -23.15 -3.87 4.12
CA LEU A 118 -21.84 -4.24 4.65
C LEU A 118 -20.74 -4.20 3.59
N MET A 119 -21.03 -4.67 2.38
CA MET A 119 -20.09 -4.63 1.27
C MET A 119 -19.75 -3.19 0.88
N ILE A 120 -20.75 -2.33 0.71
CA ILE A 120 -20.56 -0.91 0.35
C ILE A 120 -19.76 -0.20 1.44
N VAL A 121 -20.14 -0.37 2.71
CA VAL A 121 -19.43 0.22 3.85
C VAL A 121 -17.99 -0.29 3.90
N GLY A 122 -17.75 -1.59 3.70
CA GLY A 122 -16.42 -2.18 3.67
C GLY A 122 -15.53 -1.62 2.56
N VAL A 123 -16.08 -1.42 1.36
CA VAL A 123 -15.36 -0.83 0.22
C VAL A 123 -15.06 0.66 0.45
N ILE A 124 -16.01 1.42 0.96
CA ILE A 124 -15.77 2.83 1.30
C ILE A 124 -14.71 2.95 2.39
N LEU A 125 -14.81 2.11 3.43
CA LEU A 125 -13.86 2.10 4.53
C LEU A 125 -12.46 1.67 4.06
N SER A 126 -12.35 0.68 3.17
CA SER A 126 -11.06 0.26 2.62
C SER A 126 -10.38 1.38 1.86
N PHE A 127 -11.15 2.16 1.08
CA PHE A 127 -10.62 3.31 0.35
C PHE A 127 -10.14 4.42 1.30
N VAL A 128 -10.94 4.77 2.33
CA VAL A 128 -10.56 5.79 3.32
C VAL A 128 -9.31 5.36 4.11
N ILE A 129 -9.27 4.11 4.55
CA ILE A 129 -8.14 3.56 5.29
C ILE A 129 -6.90 3.50 4.41
N ALA A 130 -7.02 3.15 3.12
CA ALA A 130 -5.89 3.13 2.19
C ALA A 130 -5.22 4.51 2.05
N ILE A 131 -6.01 5.60 2.00
CA ILE A 131 -5.48 6.97 1.96
C ILE A 131 -4.61 7.27 3.19
N ILE A 132 -5.04 6.85 4.38
CA ILE A 132 -4.28 7.05 5.63
C ILE A 132 -3.06 6.11 5.67
N MET A 133 -3.23 4.88 5.19
CA MET A 133 -2.20 3.84 5.18
C MET A 133 -0.96 4.24 4.37
N VAL A 134 -1.12 4.96 3.25
CA VAL A 134 0.04 5.44 2.46
C VAL A 134 0.96 6.30 3.34
N MET A 135 0.42 7.27 4.08
CA MET A 135 1.23 8.04 5.02
C MET A 135 1.68 7.23 6.24
N ALA A 136 0.87 6.29 6.72
CA ALA A 136 1.27 5.41 7.82
C ALA A 136 2.57 4.64 7.49
N ILE A 137 2.65 4.08 6.28
CA ILE A 137 3.84 3.36 5.80
C ILE A 137 5.02 4.32 5.65
N VAL A 138 4.83 5.50 5.05
CA VAL A 138 5.90 6.49 4.90
C VAL A 138 6.44 6.91 6.27
N HIS A 139 5.56 7.18 7.24
CA HIS A 139 5.95 7.56 8.60
C HIS A 139 6.73 6.43 9.31
N MET A 140 6.24 5.19 9.21
CA MET A 140 6.92 4.00 9.74
C MET A 140 8.33 3.84 9.17
N VAL A 141 8.47 3.97 7.85
CA VAL A 141 9.74 3.79 7.15
C VAL A 141 10.72 4.93 7.48
N LYS A 142 10.23 6.17 7.59
CA LYS A 142 11.05 7.33 7.95
C LYS A 142 11.49 7.37 9.40
N THR A 143 10.69 6.83 10.30
CA THR A 143 10.99 6.77 11.75
C THR A 143 11.69 5.48 12.17
N GLU A 144 11.87 4.53 11.24
CA GLU A 144 12.49 3.23 11.47
C GLU A 144 11.80 2.38 12.56
N SER A 145 10.54 2.68 12.87
CA SER A 145 9.78 2.04 13.93
C SER A 145 8.47 1.49 13.41
N PHE A 146 8.25 0.18 13.58
CA PHE A 146 7.01 -0.48 13.17
C PHE A 146 5.78 0.09 13.90
N ALA A 147 5.91 0.43 15.19
CA ALA A 147 4.81 0.97 15.99
C ALA A 147 4.32 2.33 15.47
N LYS A 148 5.21 3.13 14.87
CA LYS A 148 4.88 4.44 14.30
C LYS A 148 3.91 4.33 13.12
N ALA A 149 3.82 3.16 12.47
CA ALA A 149 2.78 2.91 11.48
C ALA A 149 1.36 3.07 12.05
N PHE A 150 1.15 2.84 13.35
CA PHE A 150 -0.18 2.82 13.97
C PHE A 150 -0.47 4.05 14.82
N GLU A 151 0.43 5.04 14.83
CA GLU A 151 0.23 6.29 15.53
C GLU A 151 -0.65 7.24 14.72
N ILE A 152 -1.95 6.89 14.64
CA ILE A 152 -2.95 7.59 13.82
C ILE A 152 -2.97 9.10 14.13
N GLY A 153 -2.79 9.49 15.39
CA GLY A 153 -2.72 10.90 15.77
C GLY A 153 -1.56 11.66 15.11
N GLU A 154 -0.37 11.06 15.06
CA GLU A 154 0.79 11.66 14.37
C GLU A 154 0.57 11.69 12.85
N ILE A 155 0.06 10.60 12.28
CA ILE A 155 -0.20 10.48 10.84
C ILE A 155 -1.21 11.54 10.37
N LEU A 156 -2.33 11.68 11.08
CA LEU A 156 -3.35 12.69 10.75
C LEU A 156 -2.81 14.11 10.93
N ARG A 157 -1.92 14.34 11.91
CA ARG A 157 -1.26 15.64 12.08
C ARG A 157 -0.34 15.95 10.89
N ILE A 158 0.42 14.97 10.39
CA ILE A 158 1.26 15.13 9.20
C ILE A 158 0.40 15.46 7.98
N ILE A 159 -0.69 14.71 7.76
CA ILE A 159 -1.62 14.97 6.64
C ILE A 159 -2.25 16.36 6.76
N ASN A 160 -2.69 16.76 7.96
CA ASN A 160 -3.25 18.09 8.20
C ASN A 160 -2.24 19.21 7.95
N MET A 161 -0.98 19.01 8.31
CA MET A 161 0.11 19.98 8.07
C MET A 161 0.38 20.17 6.57
N ILE A 162 0.28 19.11 5.76
CA ILE A 162 0.37 19.18 4.29
C ILE A 162 -0.90 19.82 3.71
N GLY A 163 -2.05 19.53 4.31
CA GLY A 163 -3.38 19.91 3.87
C GLY A 163 -4.04 18.80 3.05
N TRP A 164 -5.24 18.36 3.46
CA TRP A 164 -5.97 17.24 2.85
C TRP A 164 -6.18 17.39 1.34
N GLY A 165 -6.56 18.57 0.85
CA GLY A 165 -6.77 18.78 -0.58
C GLY A 165 -5.50 18.58 -1.41
N LYS A 166 -4.36 19.09 -0.93
CA LYS A 166 -3.06 18.91 -1.60
C LYS A 166 -2.59 17.46 -1.55
N TYR A 167 -2.78 16.80 -0.41
CA TYR A 167 -2.44 15.40 -0.24
C TYR A 167 -3.28 14.48 -1.15
N ILE A 168 -4.60 14.66 -1.19
CA ILE A 168 -5.49 13.89 -2.06
C ILE A 168 -5.16 14.14 -3.54
N LEU A 169 -4.92 15.39 -3.94
CA LEU A 169 -4.52 15.71 -5.31
C LEU A 169 -3.21 15.00 -5.69
N TRP A 170 -2.23 14.97 -4.78
CA TRP A 170 -0.99 14.23 -4.99
C TRP A 170 -1.21 12.72 -5.12
N LEU A 171 -2.06 12.12 -4.27
CA LEU A 171 -2.43 10.71 -4.37
C LEU A 171 -3.10 10.38 -5.71
N ILE A 172 -4.01 11.23 -6.19
CA ILE A 172 -4.66 11.06 -7.49
C ILE A 172 -3.63 11.10 -8.62
N ALA A 173 -2.70 12.07 -8.59
CA ALA A 173 -1.64 12.16 -9.58
C ALA A 173 -0.76 10.89 -9.59
N MET A 174 -0.34 10.42 -8.41
CA MET A 174 0.44 9.19 -8.28
C MET A 174 -0.32 7.95 -8.76
N PHE A 175 -1.63 7.87 -8.49
CA PHE A 175 -2.48 6.78 -8.95
C PHE A 175 -2.58 6.74 -10.48
N ILE A 176 -2.77 7.89 -11.13
CA ILE A 176 -2.80 8.00 -12.60
C ILE A 176 -1.45 7.56 -13.19
N LEU A 177 -0.33 8.02 -12.62
CA LEU A 177 1.01 7.63 -13.07
C LEU A 177 1.24 6.12 -12.93
N ALA A 178 0.80 5.52 -11.83
CA ALA A 178 0.91 4.09 -11.61
C ALA A 178 0.13 3.28 -12.65
N ILE A 179 -1.05 3.74 -13.07
CA ILE A 179 -1.82 3.11 -14.16
C ILE A 179 -1.07 3.21 -15.49
N ILE A 180 -0.51 4.38 -15.82
CA ILE A 180 0.20 4.59 -17.10
C ILE A 180 1.46 3.73 -17.19
N VAL A 181 2.22 3.61 -16.10
CA VAL A 181 3.46 2.82 -16.06
C VAL A 181 3.18 1.32 -15.97
N GLY A 182 2.07 0.95 -15.32
CA GLY A 182 1.67 -0.45 -15.13
C GLY A 182 0.90 -1.08 -16.30
N ALA A 183 0.43 -0.28 -17.26
CA ALA A 183 -0.26 -0.72 -18.48
C ALA A 183 0.72 -0.97 -19.63
#